data_AF-A0A060SJN2-F1
#
_entry.id   AF-A0A060SJN2-F1
#
_cell.length_a   1.000
_cell.length_b   1.000
_cell.length_c   1.000
_cell.angle_alpha   90.00
_cell.angle_beta   90.00
_cell.angle_gamma   90.00
#
_symmetry.space_group_name_H-M   'P 1'
#
loop_
_entity.id
_entity.type
_entity.pdbx_description
1 polymer ?
#
loop_
_entity_poly.entity_id
_entity_poly.type
_entity_poly.pdbx_seq_one_letter_code
_entity_poly.pdbx_strand_id
1 'polypeptide(L)'
;MFARTVVAALVAAPFVAQAVLAASCTRQYTVKEGDWCDTISAANNVSTYQLAIVNAKSINSACNNLQVGQVLCLGTEGEDCTNTHVVQKDETCDLITGTYNINATLLYANNPQIDSSCDNLYIGEVLCVASSVAVPSPIAGSPLPAATIPATATPAKAASTTAASTTAASTSAAPSPTSSSAAPTATADDEDDEDLPWCDEL
;
A
#
# COMPACT_ATOMS: atom_id res chain seq x y z
N MET A 1 68.07 17.86 -26.30
CA MET A 1 67.28 16.73 -25.77
C MET A 1 66.81 17.11 -24.36
N PHE A 2 65.67 17.79 -24.23
CA PHE A 2 65.11 18.18 -22.92
C PHE A 2 63.81 17.42 -22.71
N ALA A 3 63.85 16.36 -21.90
CA ALA A 3 62.68 15.57 -21.54
C ALA A 3 61.90 16.27 -20.43
N ARG A 4 60.65 16.63 -20.70
CA ARG A 4 59.72 17.20 -19.73
C ARG A 4 59.01 16.06 -19.00
N THR A 5 59.30 15.90 -17.71
CA THR A 5 58.56 15.01 -16.82
C THR A 5 57.24 15.66 -16.43
N VAL A 6 56.13 15.03 -16.83
CA VAL A 6 54.78 15.38 -16.36
C VAL A 6 54.51 14.54 -15.13
N VAL A 7 54.48 15.17 -13.95
CA VAL A 7 54.04 14.54 -12.71
C VAL A 7 52.52 14.64 -12.66
N ALA A 8 51.83 13.53 -12.89
CA ALA A 8 50.39 13.42 -12.70
C ALA A 8 50.09 13.27 -11.20
N ALA A 9 49.54 14.32 -10.58
CA ALA A 9 49.04 14.26 -9.22
C ALA A 9 47.72 13.47 -9.18
N LEU A 10 47.74 12.27 -8.59
CA LEU A 10 46.55 11.50 -8.25
C LEU A 10 45.82 12.21 -7.09
N VAL A 11 44.75 12.91 -7.40
CA VAL A 11 43.83 13.50 -6.40
C VAL A 11 43.00 12.35 -5.82
N ALA A 12 43.41 11.84 -4.67
CA ALA A 12 42.60 10.92 -3.88
C ALA A 12 41.46 11.70 -3.21
N ALA A 13 40.25 11.63 -3.77
CA ALA A 13 39.06 12.19 -3.14
C ALA A 13 38.66 11.32 -1.92
N PRO A 14 38.45 11.89 -0.73
CA PRO A 14 37.96 11.14 0.41
C PRO A 14 36.52 10.70 0.15
N PHE A 15 36.30 9.38 0.12
CA PHE A 15 34.98 8.79 0.15
C PHE A 15 34.33 9.17 1.49
N VAL A 16 33.42 10.14 1.48
CA VAL A 16 32.63 10.48 2.66
C VAL A 16 31.64 9.32 2.86
N ALA A 17 31.99 8.39 3.74
CA ALA A 17 31.06 7.38 4.21
C ALA A 17 29.96 8.11 5.00
N GLN A 18 28.78 8.26 4.39
CA GLN A 18 27.58 8.73 5.09
C GLN A 18 27.20 7.65 6.11
N ALA A 19 27.56 7.86 7.36
CA ALA A 19 27.08 7.04 8.46
C ALA A 19 25.58 7.30 8.62
N VAL A 20 24.76 6.36 8.16
CA VAL A 20 23.34 6.30 8.53
C VAL A 20 23.32 5.97 10.02
N LEU A 21 23.14 7.00 10.86
CA LEU A 21 22.89 6.80 12.28
C LEU A 21 21.56 6.04 12.39
N ALA A 22 21.61 4.81 12.91
CA ALA A 22 20.38 4.11 13.27
C ALA A 22 19.63 4.95 14.31
N ALA A 23 18.38 5.31 14.01
CA ALA A 23 17.57 6.13 14.89
C ALA A 23 17.46 5.45 16.27
N SER A 24 17.61 6.25 17.32
CA SER A 24 17.62 5.74 18.70
C SER A 24 16.20 5.39 19.13
N CYS A 25 16.04 4.27 19.86
CA CYS A 25 14.73 3.88 20.36
C CYS A 25 14.28 4.82 21.49
N THR A 26 13.09 5.41 21.36
CA THR A 26 12.55 6.39 22.32
C THR A 26 11.59 5.76 23.31
N ARG A 27 10.86 4.73 22.88
CA ARG A 27 9.85 4.02 23.69
C ARG A 27 10.06 2.52 23.58
N GLN A 28 10.04 1.83 24.71
CA GLN A 28 10.31 0.40 24.79
C GLN A 28 9.17 -0.33 25.49
N TYR A 29 8.97 -1.59 25.11
CA TYR A 29 8.02 -2.50 25.73
C TYR A 29 8.68 -3.85 26.00
N THR A 30 8.39 -4.45 27.14
CA THR A 30 8.84 -5.80 27.47
C THR A 30 7.71 -6.77 27.26
N VAL A 31 7.92 -7.73 26.36
CA VAL A 31 6.96 -8.79 26.01
C VAL A 31 6.59 -9.60 27.25
N LYS A 32 5.29 -9.78 27.43
CA LYS A 32 4.67 -10.57 28.50
C LYS A 32 4.07 -11.84 27.93
N GLU A 33 3.72 -12.76 28.82
CA GLU A 33 3.02 -13.98 28.45
C GLU A 33 1.64 -13.64 27.85
N GLY A 34 1.34 -14.24 26.70
CA GLY A 34 0.08 -14.02 25.97
C GLY A 34 0.10 -12.81 25.01
N ASP A 35 1.20 -12.07 24.93
CA ASP A 35 1.30 -10.92 24.03
C ASP A 35 1.40 -11.34 22.56
N TRP A 36 0.80 -10.51 21.71
CA TRP A 36 0.92 -10.52 20.26
C TRP A 36 1.14 -9.10 19.72
N CYS A 37 1.74 -8.92 18.54
CA CYS A 37 2.03 -7.59 17.98
C CYS A 37 0.83 -6.66 18.04
N ASP A 38 -0.35 -7.11 17.60
CA ASP A 38 -1.55 -6.26 17.57
C ASP A 38 -2.02 -5.85 18.97
N THR A 39 -1.96 -6.77 19.94
CA THR A 39 -2.33 -6.46 21.33
C THR A 39 -1.33 -5.50 21.99
N ILE A 40 -0.03 -5.65 21.68
CA ILE A 40 1.02 -4.73 22.14
C ILE A 40 0.80 -3.36 21.50
N SER A 41 0.54 -3.35 20.19
CA SER A 41 0.27 -2.16 19.40
C SER A 41 -0.92 -1.37 19.95
N ALA A 42 -2.03 -2.06 20.18
CA ALA A 42 -3.26 -1.45 20.69
C ALA A 42 -3.07 -0.92 22.12
N ALA A 43 -2.38 -1.66 22.98
CA ALA A 43 -2.16 -1.27 24.37
C ALA A 43 -1.16 -0.11 24.52
N ASN A 44 -0.27 0.09 23.56
CA ASN A 44 0.81 1.06 23.67
C ASN A 44 0.72 2.22 22.67
N ASN A 45 -0.35 2.33 21.87
CA ASN A 45 -0.51 3.34 20.82
C ASN A 45 0.69 3.36 19.86
N VAL A 46 0.95 2.23 19.22
CA VAL A 46 1.93 2.10 18.14
C VAL A 46 1.30 1.30 17.00
N SER A 47 1.47 1.71 15.74
CA SER A 47 0.91 0.94 14.63
C SER A 47 1.58 -0.42 14.49
N THR A 48 0.83 -1.44 14.04
CA THR A 48 1.36 -2.79 13.81
C THR A 48 2.54 -2.73 12.83
N TYR A 49 2.46 -1.87 11.81
CA TYR A 49 3.56 -1.61 10.87
C TYR A 49 4.81 -1.05 11.55
N GLN A 50 4.68 0.02 12.33
CA GLN A 50 5.78 0.67 13.04
C GLN A 50 6.51 -0.32 13.95
N LEU A 51 5.73 -1.07 14.73
CA LEU A 51 6.27 -2.09 15.63
C LEU A 51 7.07 -3.13 14.85
N ALA A 52 6.52 -3.60 13.71
CA ALA A 52 7.16 -4.61 12.90
C ALA A 52 8.43 -4.12 12.19
N ILE A 53 8.42 -2.92 11.60
CA ILE A 53 9.56 -2.42 10.81
C ILE A 53 10.76 -2.07 11.69
N VAL A 54 10.53 -1.47 12.86
CA VAL A 54 11.62 -1.09 13.78
C VAL A 54 12.27 -2.32 14.41
N ASN A 55 11.51 -3.39 14.60
CA ASN A 55 12.00 -4.63 15.19
C ASN A 55 12.25 -5.73 14.14
N ALA A 56 12.31 -5.41 12.85
CA ALA A 56 12.42 -6.39 11.76
C ALA A 56 13.64 -7.33 11.85
N LYS A 57 14.65 -6.97 12.65
CA LYS A 57 15.81 -7.84 12.95
C LYS A 57 15.53 -8.93 13.98
N SER A 58 14.49 -8.77 14.78
CA SER A 58 14.17 -9.62 15.94
C SER A 58 12.75 -10.19 15.90
N ILE A 59 11.83 -9.60 15.14
CA ILE A 59 10.48 -10.13 14.91
C ILE A 59 10.28 -10.42 13.42
N ASN A 60 9.57 -11.50 13.13
CA ASN A 60 9.20 -11.86 11.77
C ASN A 60 7.86 -11.20 11.38
N SER A 61 7.54 -11.22 10.08
CA SER A 61 6.32 -10.61 9.54
C SER A 61 5.01 -11.20 10.09
N ALA A 62 5.06 -12.44 10.58
CA ALA A 62 3.91 -13.12 11.18
C ALA A 62 3.78 -12.86 12.69
N CYS A 63 4.70 -12.11 13.29
CA CYS A 63 4.79 -11.83 14.74
C CYS A 63 4.64 -13.07 15.66
N ASN A 64 5.01 -14.25 15.18
CA ASN A 64 4.83 -15.50 15.95
C ASN A 64 6.08 -15.94 16.73
N ASN A 65 7.13 -15.11 16.72
CA ASN A 65 8.42 -15.42 17.32
C ASN A 65 8.77 -14.53 18.53
N LEU A 66 7.77 -13.87 19.11
CA LEU A 66 7.93 -13.08 20.33
C LEU A 66 8.38 -13.97 21.51
N GLN A 67 9.32 -13.48 22.30
CA GLN A 67 9.80 -14.17 23.50
C GLN A 67 9.45 -13.36 24.75
N VAL A 68 8.90 -14.01 25.79
CA VAL A 68 8.64 -13.34 27.08
C VAL A 68 9.94 -12.77 27.63
N GLY A 69 9.92 -11.50 28.05
CA GLY A 69 11.11 -10.76 28.48
C GLY A 69 11.89 -10.07 27.35
N GLN A 70 11.56 -10.33 26.07
CA GLN A 70 12.12 -9.60 24.94
C GLN A 70 11.75 -8.12 25.04
N VAL A 71 12.72 -7.24 24.82
CA VAL A 71 12.47 -5.79 24.73
C VAL A 71 12.26 -5.42 23.27
N LEU A 72 11.10 -4.84 22.97
CA LEU A 72 10.72 -4.30 21.68
C LEU A 72 10.83 -2.78 21.72
N CYS A 73 11.23 -2.21 20.59
CA CYS A 73 11.17 -0.78 20.38
C CYS A 73 9.82 -0.37 19.76
N LEU A 74 9.13 0.58 20.36
CA LEU A 74 7.82 1.05 19.89
C LEU A 74 7.92 2.24 18.94
N GLY A 75 8.99 3.02 19.04
CA GLY A 75 9.21 4.23 18.25
C GLY A 75 10.64 4.67 18.34
N THR A 76 11.09 5.40 17.32
CA THR A 76 12.45 5.92 17.23
C THR A 76 12.45 7.45 17.19
N GLU A 77 13.60 8.05 17.45
CA GLU A 77 13.75 9.50 17.41
C GLU A 77 13.36 10.05 16.03
N GLY A 78 12.34 10.91 15.99
CA GLY A 78 11.79 11.51 14.76
C GLY A 78 10.73 10.67 14.05
N GLU A 79 10.55 9.40 14.42
CA GLU A 79 9.59 8.46 13.81
C GLU A 79 8.90 7.63 14.89
N ASP A 80 7.81 8.16 15.44
CA ASP A 80 7.00 7.52 16.49
C ASP A 80 5.53 7.95 16.34
N CYS A 81 4.74 7.14 15.62
CA CYS A 81 3.32 7.39 15.48
C CYS A 81 2.54 6.95 16.72
N THR A 82 2.10 7.93 17.51
CA THR A 82 1.31 7.74 18.72
C THR A 82 -0.20 7.97 18.53
N ASN A 83 -0.62 8.53 17.38
CA ASN A 83 -2.03 8.63 17.03
C ASN A 83 -2.43 7.41 16.21
N THR A 84 -3.09 6.46 16.86
CA THR A 84 -3.40 5.15 16.28
C THR A 84 -4.88 4.81 16.32
N HIS A 85 -5.31 3.99 15.36
CA HIS A 85 -6.66 3.45 15.26
C HIS A 85 -6.61 1.92 15.27
N VAL A 86 -7.46 1.28 16.06
CA VAL A 86 -7.61 -0.18 16.05
C VAL A 86 -8.76 -0.53 15.12
N VAL A 87 -8.47 -1.25 14.04
CA VAL A 87 -9.44 -1.62 13.02
C VAL A 87 -10.56 -2.47 13.63
N GLN A 88 -11.79 -2.06 13.37
CA GLN A 88 -13.02 -2.70 13.80
C GLN A 88 -13.72 -3.42 12.64
N LYS A 89 -14.78 -4.14 12.98
CA LYS A 89 -15.62 -4.82 12.00
C LYS A 89 -16.25 -3.82 11.03
N ASP A 90 -16.25 -4.19 9.74
CA ASP A 90 -16.85 -3.46 8.62
C ASP A 90 -16.23 -2.09 8.32
N GLU A 91 -15.02 -1.82 8.83
CA GLU A 91 -14.28 -0.61 8.49
C GLU A 91 -13.54 -0.72 7.15
N THR A 92 -13.37 0.43 6.51
CA THR A 92 -12.60 0.62 5.27
C THR A 92 -11.63 1.79 5.44
N CYS A 93 -10.62 1.91 4.57
CA CYS A 93 -9.74 3.08 4.55
C CYS A 93 -10.50 4.40 4.41
N ASP A 94 -11.58 4.44 3.61
CA ASP A 94 -12.40 5.65 3.44
C ASP A 94 -13.11 6.05 4.73
N LEU A 95 -13.64 5.08 5.48
CA LEU A 95 -14.28 5.35 6.77
C LEU A 95 -13.27 5.86 7.80
N ILE A 96 -12.09 5.24 7.85
CA ILE A 96 -11.02 5.61 8.78
C ILE A 96 -10.48 7.01 8.45
N THR A 97 -10.14 7.28 7.18
CA THR A 97 -9.68 8.60 6.74
C THR A 97 -10.71 9.70 7.01
N GLY A 98 -12.00 9.43 6.76
CA GLY A 98 -13.09 10.35 7.07
C GLY A 98 -13.24 10.61 8.57
N THR A 99 -13.11 9.57 9.41
CA THR A 99 -13.22 9.68 10.87
C THR A 99 -12.12 10.55 11.46
N TYR A 100 -10.89 10.39 10.98
CA TYR A 100 -9.72 11.14 11.47
C TYR A 100 -9.44 12.43 10.70
N ASN A 101 -10.24 12.74 9.68
CA ASN A 101 -10.06 13.89 8.78
C ASN A 101 -8.63 13.96 8.21
N ILE A 102 -8.13 12.81 7.74
CA ILE A 102 -6.81 12.67 7.10
C ILE A 102 -6.97 12.31 5.63
N ASN A 103 -5.97 12.65 4.81
CA ASN A 103 -5.95 12.25 3.41
C ASN A 103 -5.53 10.77 3.27
N ALA A 104 -6.08 10.06 2.27
CA ALA A 104 -5.69 8.69 1.96
C ALA A 104 -4.17 8.54 1.71
N THR A 105 -3.53 9.51 1.05
CA THR A 105 -2.07 9.54 0.86
C THR A 105 -1.31 9.52 2.20
N LEU A 106 -1.80 10.25 3.21
CA LEU A 106 -1.19 10.22 4.55
C LEU A 106 -1.44 8.88 5.24
N LEU A 107 -2.64 8.30 5.10
CA LEU A 107 -2.93 6.98 5.63
C LEU A 107 -1.96 5.94 5.04
N TYR A 108 -1.79 5.90 3.71
CA TYR A 108 -0.89 4.95 3.06
C TYR A 108 0.59 5.22 3.35
N ALA A 109 1.00 6.49 3.45
CA ALA A 109 2.37 6.82 3.83
C ALA A 109 2.70 6.38 5.27
N ASN A 110 1.72 6.44 6.17
CA ASN A 110 1.85 6.00 7.55
C ASN A 110 1.59 4.50 7.75
N ASN A 111 0.99 3.83 6.77
CA ASN A 111 0.67 2.41 6.81
C ASN A 111 1.00 1.75 5.46
N PRO A 112 2.29 1.67 5.07
CA PRO A 112 2.69 1.17 3.77
C PRO A 112 2.36 -0.31 3.52
N GLN A 113 1.98 -1.04 4.56
CA GLN A 113 1.52 -2.42 4.44
C GLN A 113 0.11 -2.53 3.83
N ILE A 114 -0.69 -1.47 3.87
CA ILE A 114 -2.03 -1.46 3.28
C ILE A 114 -1.89 -1.41 1.76
N ASP A 115 -2.58 -2.32 1.06
CA ASP A 115 -2.58 -2.30 -0.40
C ASP A 115 -3.46 -1.18 -0.98
N SER A 116 -3.34 -0.95 -2.29
CA SER A 116 -4.11 0.08 -2.99
C SER A 116 -5.63 -0.17 -2.98
N SER A 117 -6.06 -1.42 -2.82
CA SER A 117 -7.47 -1.79 -2.75
C SER A 117 -8.05 -1.64 -1.34
N CYS A 118 -7.19 -1.48 -0.32
CA CYS A 118 -7.53 -1.51 1.09
C CYS A 118 -8.35 -2.76 1.47
N ASP A 119 -8.05 -3.91 0.86
CA ASP A 119 -8.76 -5.17 1.13
C ASP A 119 -8.02 -6.09 2.09
N ASN A 120 -6.79 -5.74 2.47
CA ASN A 120 -5.97 -6.47 3.44
C ASN A 120 -6.12 -6.03 4.91
N LEU A 121 -7.14 -5.23 5.25
CA LEU A 121 -7.43 -4.86 6.65
C LEU A 121 -8.08 -6.00 7.43
N TYR A 122 -7.70 -6.16 8.70
CA TYR A 122 -8.28 -7.14 9.61
C TYR A 122 -8.61 -6.56 10.98
N ILE A 123 -9.59 -7.15 11.65
CA ILE A 123 -10.05 -6.72 12.98
C ILE A 123 -8.89 -6.85 13.97
N GLY A 124 -8.62 -5.77 14.71
CA GLY A 124 -7.53 -5.71 15.69
C GLY A 124 -6.20 -5.16 15.15
N GLU A 125 -6.05 -5.04 13.82
CA GLU A 125 -4.88 -4.35 13.25
C GLU A 125 -4.82 -2.91 13.73
N VAL A 126 -3.62 -2.39 14.02
CA VAL A 126 -3.45 -1.03 14.53
C VAL A 126 -2.79 -0.15 13.47
N LEU A 127 -3.52 0.85 13.00
CA LEU A 127 -3.08 1.79 11.98
C LEU A 127 -2.58 3.09 12.59
N CYS A 128 -1.57 3.70 11.98
CA CYS A 128 -1.16 5.06 12.27
C CYS A 128 -2.07 6.05 11.53
N VAL A 129 -2.76 6.92 12.26
CA VAL A 129 -3.72 7.91 11.72
C VAL A 129 -3.26 9.35 11.97
N ALA A 130 -1.94 9.55 12.08
CA ALA A 130 -1.36 10.87 12.21
C ALA A 130 -1.59 11.73 10.96
N SER A 131 -1.77 13.05 11.15
CA SER A 131 -1.97 14.03 10.08
C SER A 131 -0.66 14.43 9.37
N SER A 132 0.45 13.78 9.70
CA SER A 132 1.76 13.90 9.07
C SER A 132 2.42 12.53 9.01
N VAL A 133 3.42 12.36 8.15
CA VAL A 133 4.22 11.12 8.14
C VAL A 133 5.01 11.03 9.45
N ALA A 134 4.81 9.94 10.18
CA ALA A 134 5.36 9.73 11.52
C ALA A 134 6.00 8.34 11.69
N VAL A 135 6.05 7.53 10.64
CA VAL A 135 6.61 6.18 10.66
C VAL A 135 7.83 6.08 9.74
N PRO A 136 8.75 5.11 9.99
CA PRO A 136 9.85 4.81 9.10
C PRO A 136 9.38 4.47 7.70
N SER A 137 10.14 4.93 6.71
CA SER A 137 9.90 4.56 5.33
C SER A 137 10.20 3.05 5.09
N PRO A 138 9.45 2.39 4.18
CA PRO A 138 9.75 1.01 3.79
C PRO A 138 11.18 0.85 3.27
N ILE A 139 11.81 -0.27 3.65
CA ILE A 139 13.12 -0.64 3.12
C ILE A 139 12.93 -1.22 1.71
N ALA A 140 13.46 -0.54 0.70
CA ALA A 140 13.40 -1.01 -0.69
C ALA A 140 14.00 -2.41 -0.83
N GLY A 141 13.25 -3.33 -1.46
CA GLY A 141 13.68 -4.71 -1.69
C GLY A 141 13.48 -5.66 -0.50
N SER A 142 12.93 -5.19 0.63
CA SER A 142 12.50 -6.05 1.74
C SER A 142 10.98 -6.27 1.70
N PRO A 143 10.48 -7.45 2.12
CA PRO A 143 9.05 -7.66 2.25
C PRO A 143 8.48 -6.67 3.29
N LEU A 144 7.35 -6.05 2.95
CA LEU A 144 6.63 -5.20 3.89
C LEU A 144 6.11 -6.08 5.05
N PRO A 145 6.39 -5.70 6.30
CA PRO A 145 5.80 -6.40 7.42
C PRO A 145 4.28 -6.19 7.44
N ALA A 146 3.53 -7.20 7.91
CA ALA A 146 2.07 -7.16 8.06
C ALA A 146 1.27 -6.86 6.77
N ALA A 147 1.84 -7.07 5.58
CA ALA A 147 1.15 -6.80 4.31
C ALA A 147 0.03 -7.81 3.94
N THR A 148 -0.14 -8.87 4.71
CA THR A 148 -1.16 -9.90 4.48
C THR A 148 -1.92 -10.17 5.76
N ILE A 149 -3.22 -10.43 5.63
CA ILE A 149 -4.07 -10.82 6.75
C ILE A 149 -3.53 -12.13 7.37
N PRO A 150 -3.18 -12.15 8.67
CA PRO A 150 -2.78 -13.37 9.35
C PRO A 150 -3.86 -14.44 9.24
N ALA A 151 -3.48 -15.72 9.07
CA ALA A 151 -4.45 -16.81 8.90
C ALA A 151 -5.42 -16.97 10.09
N THR A 152 -5.04 -16.46 11.27
CA THR A 152 -5.86 -16.45 12.49
C THR A 152 -6.73 -15.20 12.64
N ALA A 153 -6.52 -14.18 11.81
CA ALA A 153 -7.23 -12.92 11.88
C ALA A 153 -8.54 -12.97 11.07
N THR A 154 -9.52 -12.16 11.48
CA THR A 154 -10.78 -11.99 10.75
C THR A 154 -10.68 -10.74 9.88
N PRO A 155 -10.91 -10.81 8.55
CA PRO A 155 -10.95 -9.64 7.69
C PRO A 155 -11.95 -8.60 8.20
N ALA A 156 -11.56 -7.32 8.16
CA ALA A 156 -12.38 -6.21 8.68
C ALA A 156 -13.67 -6.10 7.85
N LYS A 157 -13.50 -6.05 6.53
CA LYS A 157 -14.59 -6.12 5.56
C LYS A 157 -14.74 -7.55 5.05
N ALA A 158 -15.98 -7.99 4.85
CA ALA A 158 -16.21 -9.24 4.12
C ALA A 158 -15.60 -9.08 2.72
N ALA A 159 -14.80 -10.07 2.30
CA ALA A 159 -14.31 -10.11 0.93
C ALA A 159 -15.51 -10.00 0.00
N SER A 160 -15.53 -8.98 -0.86
CA SER A 160 -16.51 -8.88 -1.93
C SER A 160 -16.33 -10.12 -2.79
N THR A 161 -17.17 -11.12 -2.57
CA THR A 161 -17.24 -12.28 -3.44
C THR A 161 -17.89 -11.76 -4.71
N THR A 162 -17.08 -11.26 -5.63
CA THR A 162 -17.46 -11.23 -7.03
C THR A 162 -17.71 -12.69 -7.39
N ALA A 163 -18.97 -13.11 -7.29
CA ALA A 163 -19.42 -14.34 -7.91
C ALA A 163 -18.91 -14.30 -9.34
N ALA A 164 -18.04 -15.25 -9.68
CA ALA A 164 -17.62 -15.48 -11.04
C ALA A 164 -18.89 -15.58 -11.90
N SER A 165 -19.21 -14.49 -12.60
CA SER A 165 -20.26 -14.49 -13.60
C SER A 165 -19.78 -15.44 -14.67
N THR A 166 -20.32 -16.65 -14.63
CA THR A 166 -20.14 -17.63 -15.69
C THR A 166 -20.88 -17.07 -16.87
N THR A 167 -20.16 -16.40 -17.76
CA THR A 167 -20.66 -16.00 -19.07
C THR A 167 -20.97 -17.29 -19.82
N ALA A 168 -22.23 -17.74 -19.75
CA ALA A 168 -22.74 -18.80 -20.59
C ALA A 168 -22.74 -18.29 -22.04
N ALA A 169 -21.70 -18.66 -22.78
CA ALA A 169 -21.63 -18.50 -24.21
C ALA A 169 -22.83 -19.21 -24.86
N SER A 170 -23.75 -18.43 -25.41
CA SER A 170 -24.86 -18.92 -26.21
C SER A 170 -24.42 -18.95 -27.66
N THR A 171 -23.99 -20.11 -28.12
CA THR A 171 -23.89 -20.45 -29.55
C THR A 171 -25.30 -20.51 -30.12
N SER A 172 -25.64 -19.61 -31.05
CA SER A 172 -26.81 -19.80 -31.91
C SER A 172 -26.41 -19.60 -33.37
N ALA A 173 -26.58 -20.69 -34.12
CA ALA A 173 -26.18 -20.86 -35.50
C ALA A 173 -27.04 -20.04 -36.47
N ALA A 174 -26.42 -19.67 -37.58
CA ALA A 174 -27.05 -19.11 -38.77
C ALA A 174 -28.06 -20.09 -39.39
N PRO A 175 -29.05 -19.53 -40.12
CA PRO A 175 -29.16 -19.92 -41.53
C PRO A 175 -29.42 -18.73 -42.47
N SER A 176 -28.67 -18.70 -43.58
CA SER A 176 -29.09 -18.15 -44.88
C SER A 176 -29.90 -19.25 -45.60
N PRO A 177 -30.81 -18.98 -46.60
CA PRO A 177 -30.56 -18.05 -47.70
C PRO A 177 -31.77 -17.40 -48.46
N THR A 178 -31.41 -16.54 -49.43
CA THR A 178 -32.03 -16.24 -50.76
C THR A 178 -33.19 -15.23 -50.95
N SER A 179 -32.80 -14.08 -51.51
CA SER A 179 -33.35 -13.26 -52.62
C SER A 179 -34.86 -13.19 -52.96
N SER A 180 -35.40 -11.96 -53.01
CA SER A 180 -36.13 -11.46 -54.21
C SER A 180 -36.34 -9.94 -54.21
N SER A 181 -36.25 -9.41 -55.42
CA SER A 181 -36.27 -8.02 -55.89
C SER A 181 -37.63 -7.31 -55.72
N ALA A 182 -37.61 -6.00 -55.43
CA ALA A 182 -38.40 -4.99 -56.15
C ALA A 182 -38.06 -3.55 -55.66
N ALA A 183 -37.56 -2.71 -56.58
CA ALA A 183 -37.72 -1.26 -56.56
C ALA A 183 -39.13 -0.89 -57.08
N PRO A 184 -39.73 0.30 -56.82
CA PRO A 184 -39.22 1.57 -57.38
C PRO A 184 -39.42 2.88 -56.54
N THR A 185 -38.48 3.81 -56.77
CA THR A 185 -38.58 5.27 -57.08
C THR A 185 -39.38 6.31 -56.24
N ALA A 186 -38.69 7.46 -56.05
CA ALA A 186 -39.13 8.85 -55.81
C ALA A 186 -39.49 9.25 -54.36
N THR A 187 -39.17 10.42 -53.79
CA THR A 187 -38.42 11.66 -54.10
C THR A 187 -38.52 12.55 -52.83
N ALA A 188 -37.63 13.55 -52.70
CA ALA A 188 -37.69 14.71 -51.79
C ALA A 188 -37.35 14.43 -50.31
N ASP A 189 -36.68 15.28 -49.55
CA ASP A 189 -35.85 16.50 -49.70
C ASP A 189 -35.32 16.75 -48.26
N ASP A 190 -34.43 17.74 -48.08
CA ASP A 190 -33.95 18.33 -46.81
C ASP A 190 -32.78 17.56 -46.15
N GLU A 191 -31.52 17.90 -46.44
CA GLU A 191 -30.75 19.05 -45.90
C GLU A 191 -30.82 19.14 -44.37
N ASP A 192 -29.72 18.74 -43.71
CA ASP A 192 -29.04 19.56 -42.69
C ASP A 192 -27.74 18.84 -42.27
N ASP A 193 -26.66 19.24 -42.95
CA ASP A 193 -25.30 19.20 -42.43
C ASP A 193 -25.23 19.99 -41.11
N GLU A 194 -24.59 19.46 -40.07
CA GLU A 194 -23.77 20.26 -39.14
C GLU A 194 -22.66 19.37 -38.54
N ASP A 195 -21.54 19.37 -39.26
CA ASP A 195 -20.19 19.66 -38.74
C ASP A 195 -19.80 19.11 -37.36
N LEU A 196 -19.11 17.96 -37.38
CA LEU A 196 -18.20 17.54 -36.32
C LEU A 196 -16.77 17.98 -36.66
N PRO A 197 -16.21 19.03 -36.02
CA PRO A 197 -14.82 19.38 -36.18
C PRO A 197 -13.91 18.36 -35.46
N TRP A 198 -13.45 17.40 -36.26
CA TRP A 198 -12.08 16.92 -36.39
C TRP A 198 -11.22 16.81 -35.13
N CYS A 199 -10.91 15.56 -34.80
CA CYS A 199 -9.62 15.14 -34.29
C CYS A 199 -8.47 15.80 -35.05
N ASP A 200 -7.46 16.28 -34.34
CA ASP A 200 -6.08 16.18 -34.81
C ASP A 200 -5.12 16.10 -33.61
N GLU A 201 -4.27 15.08 -33.70
CA GLU A 201 -3.10 14.82 -32.86
C GLU A 201 -2.01 15.86 -33.17
N LEU A 202 -1.17 16.18 -32.16
CA LEU A 202 0.31 16.31 -32.20
C LEU A 202 0.84 17.04 -30.95
#